data_AF-A0ABD5QLI8-F1
#
_entry.id   AF-A0ABD5QLI8-F1
#
_cell.length_a   1.000
_cell.length_b   1.000
_cell.length_c   1.000
_cell.angle_alpha   90.00
_cell.angle_beta   90.00
_cell.angle_gamma   90.00
#
_symmetry.space_group_name_H-M   'P 1'
#
loop_
_entity.id
_entity.type
_entity.pdbx_description
1 polymer ?
#
loop_
_entity_poly.entity_id
_entity_poly.type
_entity_poly.pdbx_seq_one_letter_code
_entity_poly.pdbx_strand_id
1 'polypeptide(L)'
;MVEEGSLAESLPDRPLRNTERDALERHGRIQSIMPQDIKFDPEHGEIMDTALFIGDDWVTAVTYEAGHGWKVIYKSDMDDNILADGYLRSEELYDEHPIQQGMDAMNAVASEDEE
;
A
#
# COMPACT_ATOMS: atom_id res chain seq x y z
N MET A 1 -7.12 -12.53 -11.72
CA MET A 1 -5.94 -12.88 -10.91
C MET A 1 -4.85 -11.87 -11.25
N VAL A 2 -4.69 -10.83 -10.42
CA VAL A 2 -3.52 -9.94 -10.50
C VAL A 2 -2.44 -10.66 -9.68
N GLU A 3 -1.44 -11.19 -10.38
CA GLU A 3 -0.39 -12.02 -9.78
C GLU A 3 0.42 -11.21 -8.77
N GLU A 4 0.82 -11.88 -7.69
CA GLU A 4 1.57 -11.37 -6.52
C GLU A 4 2.79 -10.50 -6.83
N GLY A 5 3.36 -10.60 -8.04
CA GLY A 5 4.49 -9.78 -8.50
C GLY A 5 4.09 -8.59 -9.37
N SER A 6 2.93 -8.61 -10.03
CA SER A 6 2.64 -7.67 -11.12
C SER A 6 2.53 -6.22 -10.67
N LEU A 7 2.13 -5.95 -9.42
CA LEU A 7 2.05 -4.57 -8.93
C LEU A 7 3.45 -4.05 -8.57
N ALA A 8 4.16 -4.71 -7.65
CA ALA A 8 5.51 -4.31 -7.24
C ALA A 8 6.52 -4.32 -8.41
N GLU A 9 6.43 -5.27 -9.34
CA GLU A 9 7.28 -5.32 -10.53
C GLU A 9 6.91 -4.27 -11.59
N SER A 10 5.67 -3.76 -11.59
CA SER A 10 5.27 -2.66 -12.48
C SER A 10 5.64 -1.29 -11.94
N LEU A 11 6.00 -1.20 -10.66
CA LEU A 11 6.40 0.04 -10.03
C LEU A 11 7.85 0.39 -10.43
N PRO A 12 8.15 1.68 -10.62
CA PRO A 12 9.51 2.09 -10.95
C PRO A 12 10.43 1.84 -9.74
N ASP A 13 11.72 1.55 -9.96
CA ASP A 13 12.72 1.35 -8.89
C ASP A 13 13.10 2.69 -8.21
N ARG A 14 12.09 3.32 -7.62
CA ARG A 14 12.10 4.61 -6.91
C ARG A 14 10.73 4.83 -6.23
N PRO A 15 10.66 5.69 -5.20
CA PRO A 15 9.39 6.09 -4.61
C PRO A 15 8.45 6.72 -5.66
N LEU A 16 7.16 6.42 -5.53
CA LEU A 16 6.14 6.86 -6.47
C LEU A 16 5.90 8.36 -6.36
N ARG A 17 5.89 9.05 -7.49
CA ARG A 17 5.46 10.45 -7.53
C ARG A 17 3.94 10.54 -7.40
N ASN A 18 3.45 11.66 -6.87
CA ASN A 18 2.00 11.94 -6.82
C ASN A 18 1.30 11.77 -8.17
N THR A 19 1.95 12.14 -9.29
CA THR A 19 1.39 11.93 -10.63
C THR A 19 1.29 10.46 -11.03
N GLU A 20 2.23 9.62 -10.59
CA GLU A 20 2.20 8.18 -10.86
C GLU A 20 1.12 7.51 -10.00
N ARG A 21 0.95 7.95 -8.74
CA ARG A 21 -0.17 7.53 -7.87
C ARG A 21 -1.53 7.86 -8.50
N ASP A 22 -1.73 9.11 -8.92
CA ASP A 22 -2.97 9.55 -9.59
C ASP A 22 -3.22 8.78 -10.91
N ALA A 23 -2.16 8.47 -11.67
CA ALA A 23 -2.28 7.66 -12.88
C ALA A 23 -2.67 6.20 -12.59
N LEU A 24 -2.17 5.63 -11.49
CA LEU A 24 -2.51 4.27 -11.04
C LEU A 24 -3.96 4.19 -10.54
N GLU A 25 -4.43 5.17 -9.78
CA GLU A 25 -5.84 5.30 -9.38
C GLU A 25 -6.77 5.45 -10.59
N ARG A 26 -6.31 6.10 -11.66
CA ARG A 26 -7.07 6.21 -12.92
C ARG A 26 -7.08 4.94 -13.77
N HIS A 27 -6.27 3.94 -13.45
CA HIS A 27 -6.11 2.74 -14.26
C HIS A 27 -7.26 1.73 -14.11
N GLY A 28 -8.31 2.07 -13.34
CA GLY A 28 -9.58 1.34 -13.24
C GLY A 28 -9.52 0.01 -12.50
N ARG A 29 -8.32 -0.44 -12.09
CA ARG A 29 -8.11 -1.62 -11.22
C ARG A 29 -7.85 -1.24 -9.77
N ILE A 30 -7.43 -0.01 -9.53
CA ILE A 30 -7.11 0.54 -8.22
C ILE A 30 -8.16 1.62 -7.95
N GLN A 31 -8.93 1.45 -6.89
CA GLN A 31 -9.94 2.41 -6.48
C GLN A 31 -9.31 3.55 -5.68
N SER A 32 -8.33 3.24 -4.84
CA SER A 32 -7.64 4.24 -4.04
C SER A 32 -6.22 3.81 -3.69
N ILE A 33 -5.31 4.77 -3.59
CA ILE A 33 -3.98 4.58 -3.04
C ILE A 33 -3.86 5.43 -1.78
N MET A 34 -3.63 4.78 -0.65
CA MET A 34 -3.30 5.46 0.60
C MET A 34 -1.78 5.41 0.81
N PRO A 35 -1.06 6.49 0.46
CA PRO A 35 0.35 6.59 0.77
C PRO A 35 0.55 6.81 2.27
N GLN A 36 1.60 6.20 2.82
CA GLN A 36 2.11 6.58 4.12
C GLN A 36 3.20 7.66 3.96
N ASP A 37 3.50 8.37 5.04
CA ASP A 37 4.59 9.35 5.05
C ASP A 37 5.93 8.64 4.76
N ILE A 38 6.74 9.24 3.87
CA ILE A 38 8.06 8.71 3.51
C ILE A 38 8.93 8.78 4.76
N LYS A 39 9.41 7.62 5.22
CA LYS A 39 10.33 7.54 6.34
C LYS A 39 11.77 7.38 5.84
N PHE A 40 12.69 7.93 6.61
CA PHE A 40 14.10 7.64 6.46
C PHE A 40 14.46 6.65 7.56
N ASP A 41 14.86 5.45 7.17
CA ASP A 41 15.38 4.45 8.09
C ASP A 41 16.86 4.79 8.36
N PRO A 42 17.20 5.28 9.58
CA PRO A 42 18.57 5.58 9.95
C PRO A 42 19.45 4.35 10.17
N GLU A 43 18.89 3.16 10.40
CA GLU A 43 19.66 1.92 10.61
C GLU A 43 20.28 1.44 9.29
N HIS A 44 19.52 1.49 8.20
CA HIS A 44 20.00 1.10 6.87
C HIS A 44 20.39 2.29 5.99
N GLY A 45 20.07 3.53 6.41
CA GLY A 45 20.40 4.76 5.71
C GLY A 45 19.59 4.95 4.42
N GLU A 46 18.39 4.37 4.36
CA GLU A 46 17.56 4.27 3.17
C GLU A 46 16.22 4.99 3.32
N ILE A 47 15.69 5.41 2.18
CA ILE A 47 14.37 6.06 2.10
C ILE A 47 13.34 4.94 1.92
N MET A 48 12.41 4.85 2.87
CA MET A 48 11.27 3.95 2.83
C MET A 48 10.00 4.69 2.39
N ASP A 49 9.38 4.25 1.29
CA ASP A 49 8.07 4.74 0.83
C ASP A 49 7.05 3.62 0.86
N THR A 50 6.13 3.67 1.82
CA THR A 50 5.08 2.66 1.96
C THR A 50 3.76 3.18 1.40
N ALA A 51 3.06 2.34 0.65
CA ALA A 51 1.76 2.69 0.08
C ALA A 51 0.81 1.49 0.09
N LEU A 52 -0.45 1.76 0.45
CA LEU A 52 -1.54 0.81 0.41
C LEU A 52 -2.37 1.01 -0.86
N PHE A 53 -2.45 -0.04 -1.66
CA PHE A 53 -3.24 -0.10 -2.88
C PHE A 53 -4.54 -0.84 -2.60
N ILE A 54 -5.66 -0.21 -2.87
CA ILE A 54 -6.97 -0.79 -2.66
C ILE A 54 -7.67 -0.89 -4.01
N GLY A 55 -7.97 -2.12 -4.41
CA GLY A 55 -8.76 -2.45 -5.59
C GLY A 55 -10.23 -2.60 -5.26
N ASP A 56 -10.97 -3.21 -6.19
CA ASP A 56 -12.41 -3.50 -6.05
C ASP A 56 -12.66 -4.55 -4.95
N ASP A 57 -11.87 -5.62 -4.99
CA ASP A 57 -12.05 -6.85 -4.23
C ASP A 57 -10.72 -7.31 -3.59
N TRP A 58 -9.74 -6.41 -3.53
CA TRP A 58 -8.41 -6.74 -3.03
C TRP A 58 -7.72 -5.53 -2.43
N VAL A 59 -6.76 -5.80 -1.55
CA VAL A 59 -5.88 -4.79 -0.98
C VAL A 59 -4.46 -5.32 -0.95
N THR A 60 -3.49 -4.45 -1.22
CA THR A 60 -2.07 -4.80 -1.21
C THR A 60 -1.27 -3.62 -0.69
N ALA A 61 -0.51 -3.83 0.38
CA ALA A 61 0.46 -2.86 0.86
C ALA A 61 1.84 -3.22 0.32
N VAL A 62 2.54 -2.21 -0.17
CA VAL A 62 3.91 -2.32 -0.65
C VAL A 62 4.78 -1.30 0.04
N THR A 63 6.03 -1.67 0.27
CA THR A 63 7.08 -0.79 0.75
C THR A 63 8.16 -0.69 -0.31
N TYR A 64 8.68 0.50 -0.55
CA TYR A 64 9.87 0.72 -1.34
C TYR A 64 11.07 0.88 -0.42
N GLU A 65 12.09 0.09 -0.63
CA GLU A 65 13.36 0.12 0.11
C GLU A 65 14.47 0.57 -0.86
N ALA A 66 15.17 1.66 -0.52
CA ALA A 66 16.12 2.29 -1.44
C ALA A 66 17.36 1.40 -1.66
N GLY A 67 17.44 0.76 -2.84
CA GLY A 67 18.50 -0.22 -3.16
C GLY A 67 18.02 -1.67 -3.17
N HIS A 68 16.80 -1.91 -2.66
CA HIS A 68 16.14 -3.22 -2.64
C HIS A 68 14.89 -3.27 -3.54
N GLY A 69 14.30 -2.11 -3.86
CA GLY A 69 13.15 -1.99 -4.76
C GLY A 69 11.81 -2.05 -4.02
N TRP A 70 10.73 -2.31 -4.75
CA TRP A 70 9.39 -2.48 -4.16
C TRP A 70 9.18 -3.90 -3.67
N LYS A 71 8.66 -4.01 -2.45
CA LYS A 71 8.35 -5.27 -1.77
C LYS A 71 6.93 -5.25 -1.26
N VAL A 72 6.21 -6.35 -1.45
CA VAL A 72 4.87 -6.52 -0.89
C VAL A 72 5.00 -6.88 0.58
N ILE A 73 4.41 -6.09 1.46
CA ILE A 73 4.41 -6.32 2.92
C ILE A 73 3.08 -6.86 3.40
N TYR A 74 2.00 -6.64 2.64
CA TYR A 74 0.68 -7.17 2.95
C TYR A 74 -0.11 -7.37 1.67
N LYS A 75 -0.84 -8.48 1.60
CA LYS A 75 -1.79 -8.76 0.53
C LYS A 75 -2.96 -9.50 1.13
N SER A 76 -4.16 -9.02 0.85
CA SER A 76 -5.38 -9.76 1.14
C SER A 76 -6.41 -9.52 0.06
N ASP A 77 -7.18 -10.56 -0.21
CA ASP A 77 -8.44 -10.44 -0.93
C ASP A 77 -9.47 -9.77 0.00
N MET A 78 -10.47 -9.14 -0.58
CA MET A 78 -11.48 -8.37 0.13
C MET A 78 -12.84 -8.71 -0.47
N ASP A 79 -13.61 -9.56 0.22
CA ASP A 79 -14.92 -10.05 -0.24
C ASP A 79 -15.99 -8.95 -0.44
N ASP A 80 -15.77 -7.73 0.08
CA ASP A 80 -16.73 -6.65 0.05
C ASP A 80 -16.09 -5.33 -0.42
N ASN A 81 -16.58 -4.78 -1.52
CA ASN A 81 -16.09 -3.52 -2.06
C ASN A 81 -16.63 -2.32 -1.24
N ILE A 82 -16.01 -2.06 -0.09
CA ILE A 82 -16.41 -0.95 0.79
C ILE A 82 -16.12 0.44 0.18
N LEU A 83 -15.38 0.51 -0.92
CA LEU A 83 -15.04 1.73 -1.63
C LEU A 83 -15.99 2.06 -2.79
N ALA A 84 -16.96 1.19 -3.10
CA ALA A 84 -17.88 1.36 -4.21
C ALA A 84 -18.75 2.64 -4.10
N ASP A 85 -18.97 3.16 -2.88
CA ASP A 85 -19.69 4.43 -2.62
C ASP A 85 -18.77 5.67 -2.71
N GLY A 86 -17.49 5.49 -3.04
CA GLY A 86 -16.50 6.56 -3.23
C GLY A 86 -15.89 7.12 -1.93
N TYR A 87 -16.27 6.60 -0.77
CA TYR A 87 -15.70 6.98 0.53
C TYR A 87 -15.62 5.78 1.48
N LEU A 88 -14.45 5.57 2.10
CA LEU A 88 -14.34 4.73 3.28
C LEU A 88 -15.15 5.36 4.42
N ARG A 89 -16.29 4.78 4.76
CA ARG A 89 -16.97 5.13 6.01
C ARG A 89 -16.22 4.45 7.13
N SER A 90 -15.74 5.23 8.10
CA SER A 90 -15.01 4.74 9.27
C SER A 90 -15.78 3.67 10.07
N GLU A 91 -17.10 3.62 9.91
CA GLU A 91 -17.99 2.62 10.53
C GLU A 91 -17.90 1.23 9.89
N GLU A 92 -17.34 1.10 8.68
CA GLU A 92 -17.15 -0.17 7.96
C GLU A 92 -15.72 -0.70 8.06
N LEU A 93 -14.85 -0.03 8.83
CA LEU A 93 -13.52 -0.51 9.18
C LEU A 93 -13.57 -1.15 10.58
N TYR A 94 -13.92 -2.43 10.66
CA TYR A 94 -13.64 -3.23 11.86
C TYR A 94 -12.14 -3.60 11.92
N ASP A 95 -11.63 -3.90 13.11
CA ASP A 95 -10.22 -4.27 13.37
C ASP A 95 -9.73 -5.42 12.47
N GLU A 96 -10.63 -6.34 12.09
CA GLU A 96 -10.33 -7.46 11.19
C GLU A 96 -10.39 -7.11 9.70
N HIS A 97 -10.72 -5.86 9.30
CA HIS A 97 -10.80 -5.50 7.89
C HIS A 97 -9.44 -5.56 7.21
N PRO A 98 -9.38 -6.04 5.97
CA PRO A 98 -8.12 -6.22 5.28
C PRO A 98 -7.42 -4.88 4.98
N ILE A 99 -8.16 -3.77 4.87
CA ILE A 99 -7.59 -2.42 4.77
C ILE A 99 -6.91 -2.00 6.09
N GLN A 100 -7.56 -2.27 7.23
CA GLN A 100 -7.01 -1.96 8.55
C GLN A 100 -5.76 -2.79 8.84
N GLN A 101 -5.77 -4.08 8.49
CA GLN A 101 -4.58 -4.94 8.57
C GLN A 101 -3.46 -4.46 7.63
N GLY A 102 -3.79 -3.96 6.44
CA GLY A 102 -2.83 -3.34 5.55
C GLY A 102 -2.19 -2.09 6.15
N MET A 103 -2.99 -1.23 6.80
CA MET A 103 -2.48 -0.06 7.53
C MET A 103 -1.61 -0.46 8.71
N ASP A 104 -2.00 -1.48 9.47
CA ASP A 104 -1.23 -2.00 10.59
C ASP A 104 0.11 -2.55 10.11
N ALA A 105 0.15 -3.28 8.99
CA ALA A 105 1.38 -3.75 8.38
C ALA A 105 2.30 -2.58 7.95
N MET A 106 1.74 -1.51 7.37
CA MET A 106 2.54 -0.31 7.05
C MET A 106 3.07 0.40 8.31
N ASN A 107 2.31 0.35 9.41
CA ASN A 107 2.70 0.91 10.69
C ASN A 107 3.77 0.06 11.40
N ALA A 108 3.68 -1.27 11.29
CA ALA A 108 4.66 -2.22 11.78
C ALA A 108 6.02 -2.01 11.09
N VAL A 109 6.03 -1.92 9.75
CA VAL A 109 7.24 -1.58 8.97
C VAL A 109 7.81 -0.23 9.41
N ALA A 110 6.95 0.71 9.80
CA ALA A 110 7.38 2.01 10.30
C ALA A 110 7.81 2.02 11.78
N SER A 111 7.54 0.97 12.55
CA SER A 111 7.80 0.86 13.99
C SER A 111 8.86 -0.19 14.34
N GLU A 112 9.23 -1.08 13.41
CA GLU A 112 10.36 -2.03 13.56
C GLU A 112 11.72 -1.32 13.71
N ASP A 113 11.78 -0.01 13.52
CA ASP A 113 12.94 0.88 13.63
C ASP A 113 13.17 1.49 15.05
N GLU A 114 12.32 1.16 16.03
CA GLU A 114 12.30 1.82 17.35
C GLU A 114 12.76 0.95 18.54
N GLU A 115 13.66 -0.04 18.33
CA GLU A 115 14.28 -0.85 19.40
C GLU A 115 15.80 -0.65 19.58
#